data_AF-A0A316HUB6-F1
#
_entry.id   AF-A0A316HUB6-F1
#
_cell.length_a   1.000
_cell.length_b   1.000
_cell.length_c   1.000
_cell.angle_alpha   90.00
_cell.angle_beta   90.00
_cell.angle_gamma   90.00
#
_symmetry.space_group_name_H-M   'P 1'
#
loop_
_entity.id
_entity.type
_entity.pdbx_description
1 polymer ?
#
loop_
_entity_poly.entity_id
_entity_poly.type
_entity_poly.pdbx_seq_one_letter_code
_entity_poly.pdbx_strand_id
1 'polypeptide(L)'
;MIGAETLVVSAVAGVLGIAVSHGLRAAFAEIGVVPADFTLSISPLPLVAALLIGVAAARLAAWSASRRPSSIKPVEALGEVAVQKRDLGPVRLAIGWVLLAIGTAATTLPLFLRGPLGAAMSVMAALVLIIGLGLADPRVVGTVVSRIAPALSRFSGVSGYLASANVLKNSRRLAAAVTPLMLAIGFALVNYYSQTTLTAAVQHETTRSITADHVITGVTGVPAEVSEAARKLPGVTAATSLVRTEVITASKTGDSVEVNRGPANGLDADAGDTVDLAVTSGRLEDLTAGTVALSHAHASWEDKKVGDTVEFWFADGQQARLRVVATYEHDLAFGDHVLSAADARAHTSAGLDSAVLVRSGTASALKDLVSRYPGLTVTERVAAQDQGDQRTQFLLNLVAVGVILGTSRSRCPTRS
;
A
#
# COMPACT_ATOMS: atom_id res chain seq x y z
N MET A 1 27.95 23.70 -18.99
CA MET A 1 27.19 22.67 -19.72
C MET A 1 26.16 21.98 -18.84
N ILE A 2 26.57 21.21 -17.81
CA ILE A 2 25.66 20.37 -17.00
C ILE A 2 24.42 21.13 -16.48
N GLY A 3 24.59 22.35 -15.96
CA GLY A 3 23.47 23.15 -15.44
C GLY A 3 22.46 23.62 -16.50
N ALA A 4 22.87 23.80 -17.75
CA ALA A 4 21.98 24.16 -18.85
C ALA A 4 21.23 22.91 -19.36
N GLU A 5 21.92 21.78 -19.46
CA GLU A 5 21.31 20.50 -19.82
C GLU A 5 20.28 20.04 -18.78
N THR A 6 20.57 20.18 -17.47
CA THR A 6 19.58 19.85 -16.42
C THR A 6 18.35 20.73 -16.52
N LEU A 7 18.52 22.03 -16.83
CA LEU A 7 17.41 22.96 -16.93
C LEU A 7 16.51 22.66 -18.13
N VAL A 8 17.11 22.29 -19.28
CA VAL A 8 16.37 21.85 -20.47
C VAL A 8 15.65 20.53 -20.21
N VAL A 9 16.33 19.54 -19.62
CA VAL A 9 15.71 18.23 -19.30
C VAL A 9 14.57 18.39 -18.28
N SER A 10 14.75 19.19 -17.24
CA SER A 10 13.69 19.48 -16.25
C SER A 10 12.51 20.24 -16.88
N ALA A 11 12.76 21.19 -17.79
CA ALA A 11 11.69 21.90 -18.49
C ALA A 11 10.89 20.96 -19.40
N VAL A 12 11.56 20.10 -20.18
CA VAL A 12 10.91 19.13 -21.06
C VAL A 12 10.14 18.08 -20.23
N ALA A 13 10.73 17.58 -19.15
CA ALA A 13 10.06 16.66 -18.23
C ALA A 13 8.84 17.29 -17.55
N GLY A 14 8.90 18.58 -17.20
CA GLY A 14 7.77 19.33 -16.64
C GLY A 14 6.61 19.45 -17.64
N VAL A 15 6.90 19.79 -18.90
CA VAL A 15 5.87 19.87 -19.96
C VAL A 15 5.25 18.49 -20.23
N LEU A 16 6.06 17.43 -20.29
CA LEU A 16 5.56 16.06 -20.43
C LEU A 16 4.72 15.63 -19.21
N GLY A 17 5.11 16.03 -18.00
CA GLY A 17 4.36 15.76 -16.78
C GLY A 17 2.96 16.36 -16.77
N ILE A 18 2.76 17.52 -17.38
CA ILE A 18 1.44 18.16 -17.55
C ILE A 18 0.58 17.35 -18.53
N ALA A 19 1.15 16.85 -19.63
CA ALA A 19 0.42 15.97 -20.55
C ALA A 19 0.03 14.63 -19.89
N VAL A 20 0.93 14.06 -19.09
CA VAL A 20 0.69 12.82 -18.33
C VAL A 20 -0.37 13.03 -17.25
N SER A 21 -0.39 14.18 -16.56
CA SER A 21 -1.37 14.44 -15.49
C SER A 21 -2.80 14.57 -16.03
N HIS A 22 -2.99 15.11 -17.24
CA HIS A 22 -4.29 15.10 -17.90
C HIS A 22 -4.76 13.69 -18.26
N GLY A 23 -3.86 12.85 -18.78
CA GLY A 23 -4.16 11.43 -19.05
C GLY A 23 -4.48 10.65 -17.77
N LEU A 24 -3.76 10.92 -16.68
CA LEU A 24 -3.96 10.27 -15.39
C LEU A 24 -5.26 10.72 -14.72
N ARG A 25 -5.65 12.01 -14.87
CA ARG A 25 -6.97 12.51 -14.43
C ARG A 25 -8.11 11.80 -15.16
N ALA A 26 -8.00 11.65 -16.47
CA ALA A 26 -9.01 10.95 -17.27
C ALA A 26 -9.15 9.50 -16.80
N ALA A 27 -8.02 8.81 -16.57
CA ALA A 27 -8.02 7.45 -16.03
C ALA A 27 -8.64 7.39 -14.62
N PHE A 28 -8.30 8.31 -13.70
CA PHE A 28 -8.86 8.31 -12.34
C PHE A 28 -10.36 8.66 -12.29
N ALA A 29 -10.85 9.49 -13.21
CA ALA A 29 -12.27 9.79 -13.35
C ALA A 29 -13.06 8.57 -13.86
N GLU A 30 -12.46 7.80 -14.77
CA GLU A 30 -13.07 6.57 -15.32
C GLU A 30 -13.13 5.43 -14.28
N ILE A 31 -12.21 5.44 -13.30
CA ILE A 31 -12.14 4.45 -12.20
C ILE A 31 -12.96 4.88 -10.97
N GLY A 32 -13.59 6.06 -10.99
CA GLY A 32 -14.51 6.50 -9.93
C GLY A 32 -13.86 6.96 -8.62
N VAL A 33 -12.52 7.07 -8.58
CA VAL A 33 -11.76 7.58 -7.41
C VAL A 33 -11.99 9.09 -7.22
N VAL A 34 -12.35 9.79 -8.30
CA VAL A 34 -12.58 11.22 -8.32
C VAL A 34 -13.86 11.50 -9.12
N PRO A 35 -14.84 12.26 -8.58
CA PRO A 35 -16.05 12.62 -9.32
C PRO A 35 -15.71 13.27 -10.66
N ALA A 36 -16.47 12.98 -11.72
CA ALA A 36 -16.25 13.55 -13.05
C ALA A 36 -16.25 15.10 -13.03
N ASP A 37 -16.95 15.69 -12.05
CA ASP A 37 -17.06 17.13 -11.81
C ASP A 37 -15.88 17.73 -11.03
N PHE A 38 -14.87 16.94 -10.65
CA PHE A 38 -13.68 17.44 -9.97
C PHE A 38 -12.85 18.26 -10.94
N THR A 39 -13.11 19.56 -10.96
CA THR A 39 -12.32 20.54 -11.70
C THR A 39 -10.91 20.52 -11.12
N LEU A 40 -9.91 20.14 -11.92
CA LEU A 40 -8.52 20.38 -11.57
C LEU A 40 -8.38 21.88 -11.38
N SER A 41 -8.37 22.34 -10.13
CA SER A 41 -7.96 23.70 -9.82
C SER A 41 -6.47 23.73 -10.12
N ILE A 42 -6.14 24.09 -11.37
CA ILE A 42 -4.77 24.38 -11.80
C ILE A 42 -4.42 25.70 -11.12
N SER A 43 -4.20 25.63 -9.81
CA SER A 43 -3.59 26.72 -9.10
C SER A 43 -2.15 26.80 -9.63
N PRO A 44 -1.68 27.97 -10.06
CA PRO A 44 -0.30 28.13 -10.50
C PRO A 44 0.69 27.86 -9.36
N LEU A 45 0.25 27.92 -8.10
CA LEU A 45 1.10 27.67 -6.93
C LEU A 45 1.65 26.23 -6.87
N PRO A 46 0.84 25.15 -6.87
CA PRO A 46 1.35 23.78 -6.95
C PRO A 46 2.25 23.52 -8.16
N LEU A 47 1.93 24.11 -9.31
CA LEU A 47 2.70 23.91 -10.55
C LEU A 47 4.08 24.56 -10.45
N VAL A 48 4.14 25.80 -9.97
CA VAL A 48 5.38 26.54 -9.72
C VAL A 48 6.17 25.88 -8.59
N ALA A 49 5.51 25.42 -7.52
CA ALA A 49 6.16 24.70 -6.43
C ALA A 49 6.79 23.39 -6.92
N ALA A 50 6.07 22.58 -7.71
CA ALA A 50 6.59 21.34 -8.28
C ALA A 50 7.76 21.61 -9.24
N LEU A 51 7.68 22.65 -10.08
CA LEU A 51 8.77 23.05 -10.97
C LEU A 51 10.00 23.51 -10.17
N LEU A 52 9.80 24.36 -9.17
CA LEU A 52 10.88 24.86 -8.31
C LEU A 52 11.54 23.72 -7.52
N ILE A 53 10.76 22.81 -6.94
CA ILE A 53 11.25 21.64 -6.21
C ILE A 53 12.00 20.72 -7.17
N GLY A 54 11.46 20.43 -8.35
CA GLY A 54 12.09 19.58 -9.36
C GLY A 54 13.42 20.15 -9.86
N VAL A 55 13.45 21.45 -10.19
CA VAL A 55 14.67 22.15 -10.61
C VAL A 55 15.68 22.25 -9.46
N ALA A 56 15.23 22.55 -8.24
CA ALA A 56 16.11 22.60 -7.07
C ALA A 56 16.71 21.22 -6.77
N ALA A 57 15.91 20.16 -6.80
CA ALA A 57 16.36 18.78 -6.62
C ALA A 57 17.35 18.37 -7.72
N ALA A 58 17.04 18.63 -8.99
CA ALA A 58 17.93 18.36 -10.12
C ALA A 58 19.26 19.12 -9.99
N ARG A 59 19.20 20.39 -9.57
CA ARG A 59 20.38 21.23 -9.35
C ARG A 59 21.22 20.75 -8.17
N LEU A 60 20.59 20.34 -7.07
CA LEU A 60 21.26 19.75 -5.91
C LEU A 60 21.88 18.40 -6.24
N ALA A 61 21.21 17.55 -7.03
CA ALA A 61 21.72 16.29 -7.53
C ALA A 61 22.93 16.50 -8.46
N ALA A 62 22.80 17.39 -9.46
CA ALA A 62 23.89 17.73 -10.36
C ALA A 62 25.09 18.33 -9.62
N TRP A 63 24.84 19.22 -8.67
CA TRP A 63 25.88 19.83 -7.86
C TRP A 63 26.56 18.85 -6.91
N SER A 64 25.81 17.96 -6.27
CA SER A 64 26.39 16.91 -5.41
C SER A 64 27.24 15.92 -6.21
N ALA A 65 26.79 15.54 -7.42
CA ALA A 65 27.54 14.70 -8.34
C ALA A 65 28.80 15.39 -8.89
N SER A 66 28.74 16.70 -9.17
CA SER A 66 29.86 17.45 -9.76
C SER A 66 30.86 17.98 -8.73
N ARG A 67 30.47 18.13 -7.45
CA ARG A 67 31.32 18.76 -6.43
C ARG A 67 32.66 18.06 -6.21
N ARG A 68 32.65 16.72 -6.18
CA ARG A 68 33.85 15.90 -5.93
C ARG A 68 34.79 15.83 -7.14
N PRO A 69 34.31 15.60 -8.38
CA PRO A 69 35.18 15.65 -9.56
C PRO A 69 35.76 17.04 -9.83
N SER A 70 34.99 18.11 -9.61
CA SER A 70 35.43 19.48 -9.90
C SER A 70 36.41 20.07 -8.89
N SER A 71 36.58 19.46 -7.71
CA SER A 71 37.58 19.89 -6.72
C SER A 71 38.97 19.30 -6.95
N ILE A 72 39.13 18.41 -7.94
CA ILE A 72 40.43 17.82 -8.28
C ILE A 72 41.18 18.83 -9.15
N LYS A 73 42.27 19.41 -8.62
CA LYS A 73 43.10 20.34 -9.39
C LYS A 73 43.81 19.57 -10.50
N PRO A 74 43.78 20.03 -11.77
CA PRO A 74 44.42 19.33 -12.90
C PRO A 74 45.91 19.04 -12.69
N VAL A 75 46.58 19.82 -11.84
CA VAL A 75 48.00 19.70 -11.51
C VAL A 75 48.29 18.59 -10.49
N GLU A 76 47.31 18.18 -9.67
CA GLU A 76 47.44 17.07 -8.71
C GLU A 76 47.24 15.70 -9.36
N ALA A 77 46.55 15.63 -10.51
CA ALA A 77 46.29 14.39 -11.25
C ALA A 77 47.57 13.72 -11.83
N LEU A 78 48.68 14.47 -11.97
CA LEU A 78 49.98 13.94 -12.38
C LEU A 78 50.84 13.50 -11.16
N GLY A 79 50.54 13.97 -9.95
CA GLY A 79 51.27 13.64 -8.71
C GLY A 79 50.58 12.61 -7.81
N GLU A 80 49.26 12.42 -7.93
CA GLU A 80 48.45 11.52 -7.10
C GLU A 80 48.46 10.04 -7.52
N VAL A 81 49.34 9.63 -8.46
CA VAL A 81 49.58 8.19 -8.69
C VAL A 81 50.27 7.54 -7.47
N ALA A 82 50.89 8.32 -6.58
CA ALA A 82 51.73 7.81 -5.50
C ALA A 82 51.10 7.81 -4.08
N VAL A 83 49.96 8.45 -3.82
CA VAL A 83 49.40 8.50 -2.45
C VAL A 83 47.89 8.31 -2.46
N GLN A 84 47.44 7.08 -2.21
CA GLN A 84 46.05 6.79 -1.90
C GLN A 84 45.66 7.48 -0.59
N LYS A 85 44.81 8.52 -0.67
CA LYS A 85 44.28 9.20 0.52
C LYS A 85 43.05 8.46 1.07
N ARG A 86 43.28 7.94 2.29
CA ARG A 86 42.44 7.78 3.49
C ARG A 86 41.06 7.11 3.30
N ASP A 87 40.93 5.97 3.97
CA ASP A 87 39.69 5.22 4.19
C ASP A 87 38.51 6.11 4.58
N LEU A 88 37.31 5.64 4.25
CA LEU A 88 36.06 6.18 4.79
C LEU A 88 36.18 6.27 6.31
N GLY A 89 35.83 7.42 6.88
CA GLY A 89 35.80 7.57 8.34
C GLY A 89 34.91 6.47 8.94
N PRO A 90 35.39 5.72 9.96
CA PRO A 90 34.67 4.59 10.55
C PRO A 90 33.26 4.98 11.02
N VAL A 91 33.07 6.26 11.36
CA VAL A 91 31.78 6.87 11.73
C VAL A 91 30.72 6.73 10.63
N ARG A 92 31.05 6.98 9.35
CA ARG A 92 30.06 6.86 8.26
C ARG A 92 29.58 5.42 8.09
N LEU A 93 30.50 4.47 8.24
CA LEU A 93 30.17 3.05 8.14
C LEU A 93 29.34 2.60 9.36
N ALA A 94 29.70 3.05 10.56
CA ALA A 94 28.93 2.78 11.77
C ALA A 94 27.50 3.30 11.65
N ILE A 95 27.32 4.53 11.17
CA ILE A 95 25.99 5.10 10.91
C ILE A 95 25.23 4.25 9.87
N GLY A 96 25.86 3.87 8.76
CA GLY A 96 25.22 3.00 7.76
C GLY A 96 24.75 1.66 8.33
N TRP A 97 25.59 0.99 9.13
CA TRP A 97 25.23 -0.26 9.79
C TRP A 97 24.13 -0.10 10.83
N VAL A 98 24.16 0.99 11.60
CA VAL A 98 23.09 1.30 12.57
C VAL A 98 21.77 1.53 11.83
N LEU A 99 21.77 2.29 10.73
CA LEU A 99 20.55 2.48 9.93
C LEU A 99 20.06 1.17 9.31
N LEU A 100 20.96 0.31 8.83
CA LEU A 100 20.58 -1.01 8.33
C LEU A 100 19.99 -1.89 9.44
N ALA A 101 20.56 -1.88 10.64
CA ALA A 101 20.04 -2.61 11.79
C ALA A 101 18.66 -2.08 12.20
N ILE A 102 18.50 -0.75 12.31
CA ILE A 102 17.23 -0.09 12.63
C ILE A 102 16.17 -0.39 11.56
N GLY A 103 16.51 -0.23 10.28
CA GLY A 103 15.59 -0.50 9.19
C GLY A 103 15.18 -1.97 9.13
N THR A 104 16.11 -2.90 9.39
CA THR A 104 15.81 -4.34 9.45
C THR A 104 14.90 -4.66 10.63
N ALA A 105 15.19 -4.11 11.82
CA ALA A 105 14.33 -4.25 12.99
C ALA A 105 12.94 -3.64 12.73
N ALA A 106 12.87 -2.45 12.12
CA ALA A 106 11.61 -1.81 11.77
C ALA A 106 10.79 -2.62 10.75
N THR A 107 11.46 -3.37 9.86
CA THR A 107 10.79 -4.28 8.91
C THR A 107 10.17 -5.50 9.62
N THR A 108 10.63 -5.86 10.81
CA THR A 108 9.99 -6.92 11.63
C THR A 108 8.79 -6.42 12.44
N LEU A 109 8.64 -5.11 12.59
CA LEU A 109 7.57 -4.51 13.39
C LEU A 109 6.14 -4.82 12.88
N PRO A 110 5.88 -4.86 11.56
CA PRO A 110 4.59 -5.30 11.00
C PRO A 110 4.20 -6.74 11.35
N LEU A 111 5.14 -7.58 11.83
CA LEU A 111 4.81 -8.93 12.32
C LEU A 111 4.07 -8.88 13.66
N PHE A 112 4.23 -7.81 14.44
CA PHE A 112 3.63 -7.62 15.76
C PHE A 112 2.51 -6.58 15.75
N LEU A 113 2.55 -5.63 14.81
CA LEU A 113 1.54 -4.60 14.60
C LEU A 113 0.93 -4.78 13.21
N ARG A 114 -0.24 -5.44 13.15
CA ARG A 114 -1.02 -5.64 11.92
C ARG A 114 -1.83 -4.37 11.59
N GLY A 115 -2.28 -4.28 10.36
CA GLY A 115 -3.15 -3.19 9.90
C GLY A 115 -2.45 -2.02 9.18
N PRO A 116 -3.20 -0.92 8.89
CA PRO A 116 -2.73 0.22 8.10
C PRO A 116 -1.49 0.91 8.69
N LEU A 117 -1.38 0.93 10.02
CA LEU A 117 -0.23 1.46 10.74
C LEU A 117 1.05 0.64 10.49
N GLY A 118 0.93 -0.70 10.43
CA GLY A 118 2.05 -1.58 10.06
C GLY A 118 2.51 -1.35 8.61
N ALA A 119 1.56 -1.08 7.70
CA ALA A 119 1.88 -0.73 6.31
C ALA A 119 2.62 0.60 6.19
N ALA A 120 2.17 1.66 6.89
CA ALA A 120 2.84 2.96 6.90
C ALA A 120 4.28 2.88 7.44
N MET A 121 4.48 2.10 8.52
CA MET A 121 5.81 1.88 9.12
C MET A 121 6.75 1.10 8.20
N SER A 122 6.21 0.19 7.37
CA SER A 122 7.00 -0.58 6.40
C SER A 122 7.63 0.32 5.32
N VAL A 123 6.91 1.34 4.86
CA VAL A 123 7.44 2.31 3.88
C VAL A 123 8.58 3.12 4.49
N MET A 124 8.42 3.57 5.73
CA MET A 124 9.48 4.28 6.46
C MET A 124 10.70 3.40 6.72
N ALA A 125 10.50 2.13 7.10
CA ALA A 125 11.58 1.16 7.29
C ALA A 125 12.37 0.94 5.98
N ALA A 126 11.68 0.82 4.86
CA ALA A 126 12.31 0.68 3.55
C ALA A 126 13.17 1.90 3.18
N LEU A 127 12.67 3.12 3.43
CA LEU A 127 13.45 4.35 3.23
C LEU A 127 14.72 4.37 4.09
N VAL A 128 14.63 3.99 5.36
CA VAL A 128 15.78 3.92 6.28
C VAL A 128 16.81 2.89 5.81
N LEU A 129 16.36 1.71 5.36
CA LEU A 129 17.23 0.67 4.79
C LEU A 129 17.97 1.16 3.55
N ILE A 130 17.24 1.81 2.65
CA ILE A 130 17.76 2.38 1.42
C ILE A 130 18.85 3.42 1.71
N ILE A 131 18.61 4.32 2.69
CA ILE A 131 19.61 5.31 3.12
C ILE A 131 20.82 4.62 3.76
N GLY A 132 20.59 3.62 4.61
CA GLY A 132 21.64 2.82 5.24
C GLY A 132 22.55 2.13 4.22
N LEU A 133 21.96 1.57 3.16
CA LEU A 133 22.68 0.90 2.08
C LEU A 133 23.57 1.89 1.29
N GLY A 134 23.05 3.08 0.98
CA GLY A 134 23.84 4.14 0.33
C GLY A 134 24.99 4.69 1.20
N LEU A 135 24.87 4.60 2.53
CA LEU A 135 25.96 4.96 3.44
C LEU A 135 27.03 3.85 3.53
N ALA A 136 26.64 2.58 3.47
CA ALA A 136 27.52 1.41 3.53
C ALA A 136 28.15 1.01 2.17
N ASP A 137 27.72 1.66 1.09
CA ASP A 137 27.90 1.28 -0.30
C ASP A 137 29.29 0.75 -0.72
N PRO A 138 30.42 1.43 -0.42
CA PRO A 138 31.72 1.02 -0.95
C PRO A 138 32.22 -0.33 -0.42
N ARG A 139 31.82 -0.71 0.81
CA ARG A 139 32.15 -2.02 1.37
C ARG A 139 31.21 -3.10 0.87
N VAL A 140 29.92 -2.79 0.75
CA VAL A 140 28.93 -3.76 0.24
C VAL A 140 29.26 -4.15 -1.20
N VAL A 141 29.52 -3.17 -2.09
CA VAL A 141 29.93 -3.44 -3.48
C VAL A 141 31.24 -4.23 -3.52
N GLY A 142 32.23 -3.87 -2.70
CA GLY A 142 33.51 -4.59 -2.64
C GLY A 142 33.34 -6.05 -2.20
N THR A 143 32.53 -6.32 -1.17
CA THR A 143 32.29 -7.67 -0.65
C THR A 143 31.44 -8.52 -1.58
N VAL A 144 30.40 -7.95 -2.21
CA VAL A 144 29.58 -8.68 -3.18
C VAL A 144 30.41 -9.06 -4.40
N VAL A 145 31.20 -8.13 -4.93
CA VAL A 145 32.04 -8.40 -6.10
C VAL A 145 33.14 -9.41 -5.76
N SER A 146 33.75 -9.37 -4.58
CA SER A 146 34.77 -10.37 -4.21
C SER A 146 34.19 -11.79 -4.12
N ARG A 147 32.91 -11.92 -3.73
CA ARG A 147 32.18 -13.20 -3.70
C ARG A 147 31.80 -13.70 -5.10
N ILE A 148 31.47 -12.81 -6.03
CA ILE A 148 31.06 -13.15 -7.41
C ILE A 148 32.26 -13.32 -8.34
N ALA A 149 33.37 -12.62 -8.09
CA ALA A 149 34.61 -12.66 -8.87
C ALA A 149 35.07 -14.07 -9.27
N PRO A 150 35.14 -15.07 -8.36
CA PRO A 150 35.58 -16.43 -8.72
C PRO A 150 34.63 -17.13 -9.70
N ALA A 151 33.32 -16.92 -9.58
CA ALA A 151 32.34 -17.45 -10.53
C ALA A 151 32.46 -16.76 -11.89
N LEU A 152 32.60 -15.43 -11.89
CA LEU A 152 32.72 -14.62 -13.10
C LEU A 152 34.01 -14.93 -13.88
N SER A 153 35.13 -15.14 -13.18
CA SER A 153 36.38 -15.59 -13.80
C SER A 153 36.28 -17.00 -14.39
N ARG A 154 35.40 -17.85 -13.83
CA ARG A 154 35.19 -19.22 -14.31
C ARG A 154 34.32 -19.28 -15.56
N PHE A 155 33.27 -18.45 -15.63
CA PHE A 155 32.35 -18.42 -16.78
C PHE A 155 32.82 -17.52 -17.93
N SER A 156 33.51 -16.42 -17.62
CA SER A 156 33.90 -15.39 -18.61
C SER A 156 35.41 -15.33 -18.86
N GLY A 157 36.17 -16.27 -18.30
CA GLY A 157 37.62 -16.41 -18.47
C GLY A 157 38.39 -15.13 -18.11
N VAL A 158 39.35 -14.76 -18.96
CA VAL A 158 40.28 -13.63 -18.75
C VAL A 158 39.54 -12.29 -18.65
N SER A 159 38.50 -12.08 -19.45
CA SER A 159 37.71 -10.85 -19.42
C SER A 159 36.95 -10.68 -18.09
N GLY A 160 36.42 -11.77 -17.52
CA GLY A 160 35.77 -11.76 -16.20
C GLY A 160 36.76 -11.49 -15.06
N TYR A 161 37.97 -12.03 -15.15
CA TYR A 161 39.04 -11.77 -14.19
C TYR A 161 39.49 -10.30 -14.24
N LEU A 162 39.74 -9.75 -15.42
CA LEU A 162 40.14 -8.33 -15.57
C LEU A 162 39.03 -7.37 -15.13
N ALA A 163 37.77 -7.68 -15.44
CA ALA A 163 36.63 -6.89 -15.00
C ALA A 163 36.48 -6.88 -13.47
N SER A 164 36.55 -8.06 -12.83
CA SER A 164 36.44 -8.16 -11.36
C SER A 164 37.62 -7.49 -10.64
N ALA A 165 38.85 -7.63 -11.14
CA ALA A 165 40.01 -6.94 -10.61
C ALA A 165 39.89 -5.41 -10.72
N ASN A 166 39.39 -4.90 -11.85
CA ASN A 166 39.12 -3.47 -12.04
C ASN A 166 38.05 -2.96 -11.07
N VAL A 167 37.00 -3.75 -10.86
CA VAL A 167 35.90 -3.39 -9.95
C VAL A 167 36.38 -3.36 -8.49
N LEU A 168 37.17 -4.33 -8.05
CA LEU A 168 37.71 -4.38 -6.69
C LEU A 168 38.67 -3.21 -6.43
N LYS A 169 39.55 -2.91 -7.39
CA LYS A 169 40.50 -1.79 -7.30
C LYS A 169 39.81 -0.43 -7.29
N ASN A 170 38.71 -0.30 -8.03
CA ASN A 170 38.01 0.97 -8.23
C ASN A 170 36.62 1.00 -7.59
N SER A 171 36.43 0.20 -6.55
CA SER A 171 35.15 -0.06 -5.84
C SER A 171 34.45 1.22 -5.40
N ARG A 172 35.19 2.25 -4.97
CA ARG A 172 34.61 3.55 -4.57
C ARG A 172 33.98 4.32 -5.73
N ARG A 173 34.60 4.31 -6.92
CA ARG A 173 34.07 5.01 -8.11
C ARG A 173 32.85 4.30 -8.66
N LEU A 174 32.86 2.97 -8.60
CA LEU A 174 31.70 2.16 -8.97
C LEU A 174 30.57 2.30 -7.96
N ALA A 175 30.85 2.24 -6.66
CA ALA A 175 29.85 2.49 -5.63
C ALA A 175 29.15 3.83 -5.86
N ALA A 176 29.89 4.92 -6.10
CA ALA A 176 29.29 6.24 -6.38
C ALA A 176 28.38 6.28 -7.63
N ALA A 177 28.60 5.39 -8.61
CA ALA A 177 27.75 5.29 -9.80
C ALA A 177 26.58 4.30 -9.60
N VAL A 178 26.75 3.29 -8.77
CA VAL A 178 25.77 2.22 -8.51
C VAL A 178 24.78 2.63 -7.41
N THR A 179 25.17 3.47 -6.45
CA THR A 179 24.28 3.96 -5.37
C THR A 179 22.95 4.48 -5.90
N PRO A 180 22.93 5.43 -6.86
CA PRO A 180 21.68 6.03 -7.31
C PRO A 180 20.80 5.01 -8.05
N LEU A 181 21.43 4.05 -8.75
CA LEU A 181 20.72 2.99 -9.45
C LEU A 181 20.09 1.99 -8.47
N MET A 182 20.85 1.55 -7.45
CA MET A 182 20.33 0.69 -6.39
C MET A 182 19.19 1.36 -5.62
N LEU A 183 19.35 2.65 -5.29
CA LEU A 183 18.34 3.47 -4.66
C LEU A 183 17.05 3.53 -5.49
N ALA A 184 17.17 3.85 -6.78
CA ALA A 184 16.03 3.96 -7.68
C ALA A 184 15.30 2.61 -7.85
N ILE A 185 16.05 1.52 -8.09
CA ILE A 185 15.49 0.18 -8.26
C ILE A 185 14.86 -0.31 -6.96
N GLY A 186 15.55 -0.14 -5.83
CA GLY A 186 15.05 -0.55 -4.52
C GLY A 186 13.76 0.17 -4.14
N PHE A 187 13.71 1.49 -4.32
CA PHE A 187 12.51 2.28 -4.07
C PHE A 187 11.35 1.86 -4.99
N ALA A 188 11.61 1.68 -6.29
CA ALA A 188 10.60 1.25 -7.26
C ALA A 188 10.03 -0.14 -6.93
N LEU A 189 10.90 -1.10 -6.58
CA LEU A 189 10.50 -2.46 -6.21
C LEU A 189 9.66 -2.46 -4.94
N VAL A 190 10.10 -1.78 -3.88
CA VAL A 190 9.35 -1.68 -2.62
C VAL A 190 7.97 -1.09 -2.87
N ASN A 191 7.89 0.04 -3.59
CA ASN A 191 6.63 0.71 -3.84
C ASN A 191 5.68 -0.15 -4.69
N TYR A 192 6.18 -0.84 -5.71
CA TYR A 192 5.37 -1.71 -6.57
C TYR A 192 4.87 -2.96 -5.83
N TYR A 193 5.77 -3.67 -5.16
CA TYR A 193 5.42 -4.91 -4.46
C TYR A 193 4.56 -4.67 -3.24
N SER A 194 4.75 -3.55 -2.51
CA SER A 194 3.93 -3.23 -1.33
C SER A 194 2.43 -3.27 -1.62
N GLN A 195 1.99 -2.76 -2.78
CA GLN A 195 0.58 -2.79 -3.17
C GLN A 195 0.11 -4.23 -3.41
N THR A 196 0.86 -5.01 -4.20
CA THR A 196 0.48 -6.39 -4.53
C THR A 196 0.47 -7.31 -3.30
N THR A 197 1.43 -7.12 -2.39
CA THR A 197 1.53 -7.89 -1.15
C THR A 197 0.38 -7.53 -0.20
N LEU A 198 0.03 -6.25 -0.08
CA LEU A 198 -1.08 -5.83 0.75
C LEU A 198 -2.40 -6.42 0.24
N THR A 199 -2.67 -6.35 -1.07
CA THR A 199 -3.91 -6.94 -1.59
C THR A 199 -3.93 -8.46 -1.44
N ALA A 200 -2.81 -9.15 -1.66
CA ALA A 200 -2.74 -10.59 -1.43
C ALA A 200 -2.98 -10.95 0.05
N ALA A 201 -2.49 -10.13 0.99
CA ALA A 201 -2.74 -10.31 2.42
C ALA A 201 -4.22 -10.10 2.77
N VAL A 202 -4.84 -9.01 2.31
CA VAL A 202 -6.27 -8.74 2.47
C VAL A 202 -7.11 -9.89 1.93
N GLN A 203 -6.78 -10.39 0.73
CA GLN A 203 -7.50 -11.48 0.09
C GLN A 203 -7.38 -12.78 0.89
N HIS A 204 -6.15 -13.12 1.31
CA HIS A 204 -5.90 -14.32 2.11
C HIS A 204 -6.63 -14.27 3.46
N GLU A 205 -6.60 -13.12 4.14
CA GLU A 205 -7.30 -12.94 5.41
C GLU A 205 -8.81 -12.97 5.22
N THR A 206 -9.35 -12.35 4.17
CA THR A 206 -10.78 -12.41 3.84
C THR A 206 -11.23 -13.85 3.55
N THR A 207 -10.46 -14.63 2.78
CA THR A 207 -10.77 -16.06 2.52
C THR A 207 -10.75 -16.87 3.81
N ARG A 208 -9.85 -16.57 4.74
CA ARG A 208 -9.75 -17.30 6.00
C ARG A 208 -10.87 -16.91 6.96
N SER A 209 -11.27 -15.64 6.93
CA SER A 209 -12.18 -15.05 7.91
C SER A 209 -13.66 -15.17 7.52
N ILE A 210 -14.00 -15.23 6.23
CA ILE A 210 -15.39 -15.50 5.81
C ILE A 210 -15.59 -17.02 5.80
N THR A 211 -16.32 -17.51 6.79
CA THR A 211 -16.56 -18.93 7.01
C THR A 211 -17.90 -19.39 6.41
N ALA A 212 -18.74 -18.47 5.94
CA ALA A 212 -19.99 -18.72 5.22
C ALA A 212 -19.79 -19.47 3.89
N ASP A 213 -20.69 -20.39 3.56
CA ASP A 213 -20.62 -21.21 2.34
C ASP A 213 -21.16 -20.47 1.11
N HIS A 214 -22.15 -19.61 1.32
CA HIS A 214 -22.85 -18.86 0.29
C HIS A 214 -22.92 -17.38 0.62
N VAL A 215 -22.90 -16.55 -0.42
CA VAL A 215 -23.04 -15.10 -0.31
C VAL A 215 -24.20 -14.66 -1.20
N ILE A 216 -25.15 -13.94 -0.61
CA ILE A 216 -26.23 -13.28 -1.35
C ILE A 216 -25.80 -11.84 -1.59
N THR A 217 -25.77 -11.42 -2.86
CA THR A 217 -25.46 -10.05 -3.26
C THR A 217 -26.53 -9.51 -4.18
N GLY A 218 -26.64 -8.18 -4.25
CA GLY A 218 -27.55 -7.48 -5.16
C GLY A 218 -26.83 -6.32 -5.84
N VAL A 219 -27.23 -5.99 -7.07
CA VAL A 219 -26.62 -4.90 -7.86
C VAL A 219 -26.68 -3.56 -7.11
N THR A 220 -27.77 -3.32 -6.38
CA THR A 220 -28.00 -2.09 -5.59
C THR A 220 -27.78 -2.29 -4.09
N GLY A 221 -27.38 -3.49 -3.66
CA GLY A 221 -27.42 -3.92 -2.26
C GLY A 221 -28.57 -4.90 -1.96
N VAL A 222 -28.59 -5.43 -0.74
CA VAL A 222 -29.51 -6.45 -0.26
C VAL A 222 -30.42 -5.86 0.82
N PRO A 223 -31.76 -6.00 0.74
CA PRO A 223 -32.65 -5.57 1.81
C PRO A 223 -32.37 -6.29 3.13
N ALA A 224 -32.45 -5.58 4.25
CA ALA A 224 -32.16 -6.11 5.59
C ALA A 224 -33.03 -7.34 5.97
N GLU A 225 -34.25 -7.43 5.43
CA GLU A 225 -35.17 -8.55 5.67
C GLU A 225 -34.68 -9.88 5.07
N VAL A 226 -33.75 -9.84 4.12
CA VAL A 226 -33.23 -11.04 3.45
C VAL A 226 -32.41 -11.90 4.41
N SER A 227 -31.64 -11.30 5.33
CA SER A 227 -30.87 -12.07 6.31
C SER A 227 -31.79 -12.82 7.27
N GLU A 228 -32.85 -12.18 7.74
CA GLU A 228 -33.85 -12.82 8.61
C GLU A 228 -34.66 -13.89 7.87
N ALA A 229 -35.03 -13.64 6.62
CA ALA A 229 -35.71 -14.63 5.80
C ALA A 229 -34.82 -15.85 5.51
N ALA A 230 -33.51 -15.63 5.28
CA ALA A 230 -32.55 -16.70 5.07
C ALA A 230 -32.36 -17.56 6.34
N ARG A 231 -32.30 -16.95 7.53
CA ARG A 231 -32.23 -17.67 8.82
C ARG A 231 -33.40 -18.63 9.04
N LYS A 232 -34.58 -18.33 8.51
CA LYS A 232 -35.80 -19.14 8.68
C LYS A 232 -35.87 -20.34 7.70
N LEU A 233 -34.94 -20.45 6.76
CA LEU A 233 -34.96 -21.54 5.77
C LEU A 233 -34.46 -22.85 6.37
N PRO A 234 -35.04 -24.00 5.98
CA PRO A 234 -34.54 -25.31 6.39
C PRO A 234 -33.16 -25.55 5.79
N GLY A 235 -32.20 -25.99 6.62
CA GLY A 235 -30.83 -26.30 6.21
C GLY A 235 -29.87 -25.10 6.22
N VAL A 236 -30.31 -23.93 6.65
CA VAL A 236 -29.43 -22.78 6.97
C VAL A 236 -29.05 -22.86 8.45
N THR A 237 -27.75 -22.87 8.74
CA THR A 237 -27.23 -22.86 10.11
C THR A 237 -27.15 -21.44 10.65
N ALA A 238 -26.66 -20.50 9.83
CA ALA A 238 -26.54 -19.10 10.19
C ALA A 238 -26.66 -18.23 8.93
N ALA A 239 -27.24 -17.05 9.08
CA ALA A 239 -27.20 -16.02 8.06
C ALA A 239 -27.04 -14.65 8.71
N THR A 240 -26.14 -13.84 8.17
CA THR A 240 -25.65 -12.61 8.79
C THR A 240 -25.59 -11.50 7.76
N SER A 241 -26.06 -10.33 8.14
CA SER A 241 -25.98 -9.10 7.37
C SER A 241 -24.54 -8.57 7.36
N LEU A 242 -24.01 -8.22 6.19
CA LEU A 242 -22.72 -7.52 6.05
C LEU A 242 -22.97 -6.15 5.41
N VAL A 243 -22.67 -5.08 6.15
CA VAL A 243 -22.82 -3.69 5.69
C VAL A 243 -21.44 -3.06 5.60
N ARG A 244 -20.95 -2.74 4.40
CA ARG A 244 -19.68 -2.01 4.24
C ARG A 244 -19.95 -0.52 4.40
N THR A 245 -19.17 0.14 5.25
CA THR A 245 -19.26 1.59 5.50
C THR A 245 -17.87 2.17 5.78
N GLU A 246 -17.82 3.45 6.08
CA GLU A 246 -16.60 4.15 6.48
C GLU A 246 -16.84 4.88 7.79
N VAL A 247 -15.78 4.98 8.60
CA VAL A 247 -15.74 5.82 9.78
C VAL A 247 -14.66 6.87 9.61
N ILE A 248 -14.93 8.05 10.13
CA ILE A 248 -14.01 9.18 10.14
C ILE A 248 -13.53 9.35 11.57
N THR A 249 -12.22 9.32 11.79
CA THR A 249 -11.61 9.63 13.08
C THR A 249 -10.86 10.94 12.96
N ALA A 250 -10.89 11.74 14.03
CA ALA A 250 -10.14 12.98 14.11
C ALA A 250 -9.22 12.92 15.32
N SER A 251 -7.92 12.97 15.08
CA SER A 251 -6.92 13.02 16.14
C SER A 251 -6.18 14.34 16.09
N LYS A 252 -5.83 14.87 17.26
CA LYS A 252 -5.06 16.12 17.36
C LYS A 252 -3.59 15.77 17.50
N THR A 253 -2.80 16.04 16.46
CA THR A 253 -1.34 15.89 16.46
C THR A 253 -0.73 17.29 16.51
N GLY A 254 -0.22 17.68 17.69
CA GLY A 254 0.28 19.04 17.94
C GLY A 254 -0.80 20.11 17.73
N ASP A 255 -0.55 21.06 16.84
CA ASP A 255 -1.50 22.12 16.47
C ASP A 255 -2.39 21.77 15.26
N SER A 256 -2.17 20.61 14.64
CA SER A 256 -2.96 20.13 13.49
C SER A 256 -3.99 19.08 13.91
N VAL A 257 -5.17 19.14 13.30
CA VAL A 257 -6.18 18.07 13.36
C VAL A 257 -5.98 17.19 12.14
N GLU A 258 -5.63 15.93 12.38
CA GLU A 258 -5.56 14.91 11.34
C GLU A 258 -6.91 14.22 11.26
N VAL A 259 -7.54 14.28 10.09
CA VAL A 259 -8.80 13.61 9.81
C VAL A 259 -8.50 12.40 8.95
N ASN A 260 -8.75 11.22 9.49
CA ASN A 260 -8.56 9.96 8.80
C ASN A 260 -9.92 9.33 8.46
N ARG A 261 -10.01 8.70 7.29
CA ARG A 261 -11.18 7.91 6.88
C ARG A 261 -10.74 6.45 6.78
N GLY A 262 -11.39 5.59 7.55
CA GLY A 262 -11.09 4.17 7.60
C GLY A 262 -12.29 3.32 7.19
N PRO A 263 -12.07 2.16 6.54
CA PRO A 263 -13.14 1.22 6.27
C PRO A 263 -13.68 0.64 7.58
N ALA A 264 -14.99 0.44 7.62
CA ALA A 264 -15.71 -0.19 8.72
C ALA A 264 -16.76 -1.17 8.19
N ASN A 265 -17.12 -2.17 8.99
CA ASN A 265 -18.12 -3.16 8.60
C ASN A 265 -19.20 -3.30 9.67
N GLY A 266 -20.46 -3.37 9.25
CA GLY A 266 -21.60 -3.72 10.09
C GLY A 266 -21.88 -5.21 10.03
N LEU A 267 -22.01 -5.85 11.19
CA LEU A 267 -22.33 -7.27 11.33
C LEU A 267 -23.49 -7.48 12.32
N ASP A 268 -24.25 -8.56 12.14
CA ASP A 268 -25.22 -9.02 13.15
C ASP A 268 -24.48 -9.64 14.35
N ALA A 269 -25.09 -9.63 15.53
CA ALA A 269 -24.49 -10.16 16.76
C ALA A 269 -24.15 -11.67 16.69
N ASP A 270 -24.88 -12.42 15.86
CA ASP A 270 -24.72 -13.85 15.61
C ASP A 270 -23.74 -14.16 14.44
N ALA A 271 -22.96 -13.16 14.00
CA ALA A 271 -22.02 -13.29 12.88
C ALA A 271 -20.91 -14.34 13.08
N GLY A 272 -20.68 -14.82 14.31
CA GLY A 272 -19.58 -15.75 14.63
C GLY A 272 -19.62 -17.06 13.84
N ASP A 273 -20.81 -17.48 13.40
CA ASP A 273 -20.95 -18.70 12.60
C ASP A 273 -20.70 -18.46 11.09
N THR A 274 -20.78 -17.22 10.60
CA THR A 274 -20.57 -16.89 9.18
C THR A 274 -19.25 -16.18 8.93
N VAL A 275 -18.64 -15.65 10.00
CA VAL A 275 -17.41 -14.88 10.00
C VAL A 275 -16.57 -15.22 11.24
N ASP A 276 -15.28 -15.45 11.02
CA ASP A 276 -14.26 -15.54 12.07
C ASP A 276 -13.49 -14.22 12.13
N LEU A 277 -13.75 -13.41 13.16
CA LEU A 277 -12.98 -12.18 13.43
C LEU A 277 -11.67 -12.46 14.18
N ALA A 278 -11.45 -13.68 14.68
CA ALA A 278 -10.44 -14.00 15.69
C ALA A 278 -10.52 -13.05 16.90
N VAL A 279 -11.66 -13.10 17.60
CA VAL A 279 -11.92 -12.26 18.79
C VAL A 279 -10.91 -12.59 19.89
N THR A 280 -10.18 -11.58 20.36
CA THR A 280 -9.15 -11.68 21.40
C THR A 280 -9.70 -11.39 22.79
N SER A 281 -10.68 -10.50 22.91
CA SER A 281 -11.31 -10.11 24.18
C SER A 281 -12.75 -9.67 23.97
N GLY A 282 -13.61 -9.90 24.96
CA GLY A 282 -15.04 -9.62 24.86
C GLY A 282 -15.80 -10.67 24.07
N ARG A 283 -17.00 -10.33 23.58
CA ARG A 283 -17.86 -11.25 22.82
C ARG A 283 -18.54 -10.50 21.67
N LEU A 284 -18.58 -11.16 20.51
CA LEU A 284 -19.25 -10.61 19.33
C LEU A 284 -20.78 -10.54 19.51
N GLU A 285 -21.34 -11.44 20.33
CA GLU A 285 -22.78 -11.45 20.67
C GLU A 285 -23.25 -10.17 21.38
N ASP A 286 -22.33 -9.43 22.02
CA ASP A 286 -22.64 -8.17 22.68
C ASP A 286 -22.69 -6.99 21.68
N LEU A 287 -22.40 -7.23 20.40
CA LEU A 287 -22.45 -6.25 19.30
C LEU A 287 -23.90 -5.90 18.96
N THR A 288 -24.42 -4.92 19.69
CA THR A 288 -25.78 -4.39 19.59
C THR A 288 -25.74 -2.91 19.19
N ALA A 289 -26.91 -2.32 18.94
CA ALA A 289 -27.01 -0.89 18.62
C ALA A 289 -26.33 -0.04 19.72
N GLY A 290 -25.47 0.90 19.32
CA GLY A 290 -24.71 1.72 20.27
C GLY A 290 -23.36 1.12 20.72
N THR A 291 -22.92 0.00 20.12
CA THR A 291 -21.67 -0.68 20.49
C THR A 291 -20.76 -0.91 19.28
N VAL A 292 -19.49 -1.17 19.55
CA VAL A 292 -18.46 -1.38 18.52
C VAL A 292 -17.47 -2.44 18.96
N ALA A 293 -17.01 -3.24 18.01
CA ALA A 293 -15.81 -4.07 18.15
C ALA A 293 -14.64 -3.39 17.42
N LEU A 294 -13.46 -3.38 18.03
CA LEU A 294 -12.27 -2.72 17.48
C LEU A 294 -11.19 -3.72 17.12
N SER A 295 -10.40 -3.43 16.08
CA SER A 295 -9.20 -4.21 15.85
C SER A 295 -8.25 -4.10 17.05
N HIS A 296 -7.55 -5.19 17.39
CA HIS A 296 -6.60 -5.21 18.49
C HIS A 296 -5.50 -4.16 18.29
N ALA A 297 -5.06 -3.97 17.04
CA ALA A 297 -4.08 -2.94 16.67
C ALA A 297 -4.60 -1.53 16.93
N HIS A 298 -5.83 -1.22 16.50
CA HIS A 298 -6.44 0.10 16.70
C HIS A 298 -6.75 0.36 18.18
N ALA A 299 -7.29 -0.63 18.89
CA ALA A 299 -7.56 -0.55 20.33
C ALA A 299 -6.27 -0.30 21.13
N SER A 300 -5.17 -0.95 20.77
CA SER A 300 -3.86 -0.72 21.42
C SER A 300 -3.29 0.67 21.13
N TRP A 301 -3.52 1.20 19.92
CA TRP A 301 -3.06 2.53 19.53
C TRP A 301 -3.79 3.66 20.29
N GLU A 302 -5.11 3.53 20.44
CA GLU A 302 -5.94 4.50 21.16
C GLU A 302 -6.02 4.26 22.68
N ASP A 303 -5.26 3.27 23.19
CA ASP A 303 -5.29 2.79 24.59
C ASP A 303 -6.72 2.49 25.09
N LYS A 304 -7.49 1.78 24.27
CA LYS A 304 -8.88 1.39 24.51
C LYS A 304 -9.00 -0.08 24.81
N LYS A 305 -9.88 -0.42 25.74
CA LYS A 305 -10.20 -1.80 26.14
C LYS A 305 -11.69 -2.05 26.04
N VAL A 306 -12.07 -3.32 26.11
CA VAL A 306 -13.49 -3.71 26.24
C VAL A 306 -14.09 -3.04 27.48
N GLY A 307 -15.22 -2.37 27.29
CA GLY A 307 -15.90 -1.54 28.29
C GLY A 307 -15.68 -0.04 28.09
N ASP A 308 -14.60 0.38 27.41
CA ASP A 308 -14.32 1.78 27.14
C ASP A 308 -15.23 2.34 26.06
N THR A 309 -15.18 3.65 25.89
CA THR A 309 -15.94 4.37 24.86
C THR A 309 -14.99 4.99 23.85
N VAL A 310 -15.36 4.89 22.58
CA VAL A 310 -14.67 5.53 21.46
C VAL A 310 -15.58 6.53 20.77
N GLU A 311 -14.95 7.58 20.23
CA GLU A 311 -15.61 8.64 19.50
C GLU A 311 -15.08 8.67 18.07
N PHE A 312 -15.99 8.69 17.11
CA PHE A 312 -15.70 8.81 15.69
C PHE A 312 -16.93 9.43 15.01
N TRP A 313 -16.85 9.67 13.71
CA TRP A 313 -17.98 10.13 12.91
C TRP A 313 -18.32 9.08 11.87
N PHE A 314 -19.61 8.84 11.65
CA PHE A 314 -20.07 8.02 10.53
C PHE A 314 -19.78 8.71 9.20
N ALA A 315 -19.88 7.97 8.09
CA ALA A 315 -19.67 8.50 6.74
C ALA A 315 -20.61 9.68 6.38
N ASP A 316 -21.78 9.76 7.01
CA ASP A 316 -22.74 10.85 6.85
C ASP A 316 -22.41 12.11 7.68
N GLY A 317 -21.33 12.06 8.48
CA GLY A 317 -20.87 13.14 9.34
C GLY A 317 -21.52 13.18 10.72
N GLN A 318 -22.41 12.25 11.06
CA GLN A 318 -22.96 12.16 12.42
C GLN A 318 -21.91 11.65 13.40
N GLN A 319 -21.77 12.33 14.54
CA GLN A 319 -20.85 11.92 15.59
C GLN A 319 -21.41 10.70 16.34
N ALA A 320 -20.58 9.68 16.48
CA ALA A 320 -20.86 8.45 17.19
C ALA A 320 -20.03 8.37 18.47
N ARG A 321 -20.66 7.95 19.57
CA ARG A 321 -19.98 7.60 20.81
C ARG A 321 -20.42 6.21 21.22
N LEU A 322 -19.60 5.21 20.91
CA LEU A 322 -19.97 3.80 21.06
C LEU A 322 -19.09 3.11 22.10
N ARG A 323 -19.67 2.14 22.79
CA ARG A 323 -18.96 1.32 23.78
C ARG A 323 -18.27 0.13 23.11
N VAL A 324 -17.00 -0.07 23.44
CA VAL A 324 -16.19 -1.20 22.96
C VAL A 324 -16.66 -2.48 23.65
N VAL A 325 -17.15 -3.46 22.88
CA VAL A 325 -17.65 -4.74 23.41
C VAL A 325 -16.74 -5.92 23.09
N ALA A 326 -15.91 -5.80 22.06
CA ALA A 326 -14.94 -6.82 21.69
C ALA A 326 -13.70 -6.22 21.01
N THR A 327 -12.59 -6.94 21.07
CA THR A 327 -11.39 -6.67 20.25
C THR A 327 -11.03 -7.89 19.41
N TYR A 328 -10.51 -7.69 18.19
CA TYR A 328 -10.28 -8.79 17.24
C TYR A 328 -9.00 -8.65 16.40
N GLU A 329 -8.54 -9.73 15.77
CA GLU A 329 -7.28 -9.75 14.99
C GLU A 329 -7.42 -9.65 13.48
N HIS A 330 -8.56 -10.03 12.88
CA HIS A 330 -8.72 -10.04 11.42
C HIS A 330 -9.11 -8.67 10.84
N ASP A 331 -8.29 -7.65 11.08
CA ASP A 331 -8.52 -6.25 10.70
C ASP A 331 -8.33 -5.94 9.22
N LEU A 332 -7.55 -6.73 8.48
CA LEU A 332 -7.42 -6.54 7.03
C LEU A 332 -8.70 -6.94 6.29
N ALA A 333 -9.47 -7.88 6.84
CA ALA A 333 -10.74 -8.32 6.26
C ALA A 333 -11.93 -7.42 6.64
N PHE A 334 -11.99 -6.93 7.89
CA PHE A 334 -13.15 -6.20 8.43
C PHE A 334 -12.88 -4.74 8.79
N GLY A 335 -11.70 -4.21 8.50
CA GLY A 335 -11.31 -2.86 8.87
C GLY A 335 -11.00 -2.74 10.37
N ASP A 336 -10.86 -1.50 10.85
CA ASP A 336 -10.52 -1.22 12.25
C ASP A 336 -11.75 -1.18 13.17
N HIS A 337 -12.93 -0.98 12.61
CA HIS A 337 -14.19 -0.82 13.32
C HIS A 337 -15.24 -1.78 12.77
N VAL A 338 -15.79 -2.61 13.66
CA VAL A 338 -16.95 -3.44 13.38
C VAL A 338 -18.12 -2.95 14.22
N LEU A 339 -19.19 -2.56 13.56
CA LEU A 339 -20.39 -1.96 14.13
C LEU A 339 -21.55 -2.95 14.09
N SER A 340 -22.63 -2.68 14.82
CA SER A 340 -23.88 -3.40 14.57
C SER A 340 -24.35 -3.13 13.13
N ALA A 341 -24.87 -4.15 12.45
CA ALA A 341 -25.42 -3.99 11.09
C ALA A 341 -26.53 -2.93 11.05
N ALA A 342 -27.30 -2.78 12.13
CA ALA A 342 -28.33 -1.75 12.27
C ALA A 342 -27.73 -0.32 12.25
N ASP A 343 -26.70 -0.06 13.08
CA ASP A 343 -26.05 1.25 13.14
C ASP A 343 -25.32 1.58 11.84
N ALA A 344 -24.60 0.60 11.27
CA ALA A 344 -23.92 0.78 10.00
C ALA A 344 -24.92 1.13 8.89
N ARG A 345 -26.02 0.37 8.76
CA ARG A 345 -27.05 0.59 7.74
C ARG A 345 -27.73 1.95 7.88
N ALA A 346 -28.03 2.38 9.11
CA ALA A 346 -28.69 3.67 9.38
C ALA A 346 -27.87 4.88 8.89
N HIS A 347 -26.55 4.74 8.78
CA HIS A 347 -25.65 5.81 8.35
C HIS A 347 -25.06 5.56 6.96
N THR A 348 -25.69 4.68 6.17
CA THR A 348 -25.41 4.53 4.73
C THR A 348 -26.47 5.24 3.90
N SER A 349 -26.08 5.77 2.75
CA SER A 349 -27.00 6.47 1.84
C SER A 349 -28.12 5.59 1.28
N ALA A 350 -27.85 4.30 1.08
CA ALA A 350 -28.82 3.35 0.52
C ALA A 350 -29.69 2.66 1.59
N GLY A 351 -29.21 2.56 2.85
CA GLY A 351 -29.90 1.79 3.88
C GLY A 351 -30.01 0.29 3.55
N LEU A 352 -29.09 -0.24 2.74
CA LEU A 352 -29.07 -1.63 2.27
C LEU A 352 -27.79 -2.33 2.73
N ASP A 353 -27.86 -3.66 2.81
CA ASP A 353 -26.70 -4.49 3.10
C ASP A 353 -25.84 -4.64 1.85
N SER A 354 -24.52 -4.70 2.01
CA SER A 354 -23.62 -4.98 0.91
C SER A 354 -23.72 -6.45 0.48
N ALA A 355 -23.89 -7.35 1.46
CA ALA A 355 -24.13 -8.76 1.23
C ALA A 355 -24.84 -9.41 2.42
N VAL A 356 -25.41 -10.59 2.21
CA VAL A 356 -25.82 -11.50 3.29
C VAL A 356 -24.95 -12.75 3.20
N LEU A 357 -24.23 -13.04 4.27
CA LEU A 357 -23.37 -14.21 4.40
C LEU A 357 -24.20 -15.36 4.97
N VAL A 358 -24.15 -16.54 4.35
CA VAL A 358 -24.99 -17.68 4.74
C VAL A 358 -24.15 -18.94 4.88
N ARG A 359 -24.26 -19.59 6.05
CA ARG A 359 -23.77 -20.95 6.29
C ARG A 359 -24.92 -21.93 6.02
N SER A 360 -24.75 -22.78 5.02
CA SER A 360 -25.75 -23.78 4.66
C SER A 360 -25.12 -24.92 3.86
N GLY A 361 -25.62 -26.14 4.08
CA GLY A 361 -25.23 -27.30 3.27
C GLY A 361 -25.92 -27.38 1.90
N THR A 362 -26.96 -26.57 1.63
CA THR A 362 -27.76 -26.66 0.40
C THR A 362 -28.12 -25.31 -0.21
N ALA A 363 -27.68 -25.07 -1.46
CA ALA A 363 -27.95 -23.82 -2.18
C ALA A 363 -29.38 -23.69 -2.74
N SER A 364 -30.16 -24.77 -2.80
CA SER A 364 -31.49 -24.77 -3.45
C SER A 364 -32.49 -23.86 -2.73
N ALA A 365 -32.55 -23.94 -1.39
CA ALA A 365 -33.45 -23.09 -0.59
C ALA A 365 -33.13 -21.59 -0.73
N LEU A 366 -31.85 -21.24 -0.89
CA LEU A 366 -31.40 -19.86 -1.09
C LEU A 366 -31.79 -19.34 -2.48
N LYS A 367 -31.73 -20.18 -3.51
CA LYS A 367 -32.18 -19.81 -4.86
C LYS A 367 -33.67 -19.51 -4.90
N ASP A 368 -34.47 -20.31 -4.19
CA ASP A 368 -35.91 -20.07 -4.06
C ASP A 368 -36.22 -18.77 -3.32
N LEU A 369 -35.47 -18.45 -2.25
CA LEU A 369 -35.59 -17.17 -1.55
C LEU A 369 -35.25 -15.99 -2.47
N VAL A 370 -34.10 -16.07 -3.15
CA VAL A 370 -33.61 -15.02 -4.05
C VAL A 370 -34.54 -14.82 -5.26
N SER A 371 -35.26 -15.85 -5.71
CA SER A 371 -36.26 -15.72 -6.78
C SER A 371 -37.39 -14.74 -6.45
N ARG A 372 -37.65 -14.48 -5.16
CA ARG A 372 -38.67 -13.51 -4.68
C ARG A 372 -38.17 -12.07 -4.72
N TYR A 373 -36.86 -11.85 -4.84
CA TYR A 373 -36.21 -10.55 -4.82
C TYR A 373 -35.48 -10.31 -6.15
N PRO A 374 -36.07 -9.53 -7.08
CA PRO A 374 -35.42 -9.22 -8.35
C PRO A 374 -34.06 -8.56 -8.14
N GLY A 375 -33.03 -9.04 -8.85
CA GLY A 375 -31.68 -8.46 -8.81
C GLY A 375 -30.76 -8.99 -7.71
N LEU A 376 -31.24 -9.90 -6.86
CA LEU A 376 -30.37 -10.66 -5.96
C LEU A 376 -29.80 -11.90 -6.66
N THR A 377 -28.58 -12.28 -6.27
CA THR A 377 -27.90 -13.47 -6.76
C THR A 377 -27.22 -14.20 -5.61
N VAL A 378 -27.23 -15.53 -5.67
CA VAL A 378 -26.48 -16.38 -4.74
C VAL A 378 -25.20 -16.82 -5.43
N THR A 379 -24.07 -16.55 -4.80
CA THR A 379 -22.77 -17.02 -5.26
C THR A 379 -22.15 -17.91 -4.19
N GLU A 380 -21.39 -18.92 -4.60
CA GLU A 380 -20.55 -19.66 -3.67
C GLU A 380 -19.39 -18.79 -3.20
N ARG A 381 -18.95 -19.02 -1.96
CA ARG A 381 -17.87 -18.28 -1.27
C ARG A 381 -16.66 -17.98 -2.17
N VAL A 382 -16.21 -18.96 -2.95
CA VAL A 382 -15.03 -18.85 -3.84
C VAL A 382 -15.30 -17.92 -5.03
N ALA A 383 -16.50 -17.97 -5.60
CA ALA A 383 -16.85 -17.21 -6.80
C ALA A 383 -17.28 -15.75 -6.48
N ALA A 384 -17.79 -15.48 -5.28
CA ALA A 384 -18.03 -14.10 -4.81
C ALA A 384 -16.70 -13.34 -4.62
N GLN A 385 -15.63 -14.04 -4.26
CA GLN A 385 -14.32 -13.46 -3.98
C GLN A 385 -13.54 -13.10 -5.26
N ASP A 386 -13.71 -13.88 -6.34
CA ASP A 386 -13.03 -13.64 -7.62
C ASP A 386 -13.60 -12.41 -8.37
N GLN A 387 -14.86 -12.02 -8.17
CA GLN A 387 -15.46 -10.94 -8.96
C GLN A 387 -15.18 -9.52 -8.47
N GLY A 388 -14.99 -9.32 -7.15
CA GLY A 388 -14.75 -7.99 -6.57
C GLY A 388 -13.32 -7.50 -6.69
N ASP A 389 -12.35 -8.35 -6.32
CA ASP A 389 -10.94 -7.97 -6.23
C ASP A 389 -10.19 -8.14 -7.54
N GLN A 390 -10.51 -9.19 -8.31
CA GLN A 390 -9.84 -9.47 -9.57
C GLN A 390 -10.17 -8.42 -10.62
N ARG A 391 -11.36 -7.81 -10.62
CA ARG A 391 -11.68 -6.73 -11.58
C ARG A 391 -10.86 -5.47 -11.30
N THR A 392 -10.74 -5.07 -10.04
CA THR A 392 -9.98 -3.87 -9.63
C THR A 392 -8.47 -4.10 -9.76
N GLN A 393 -7.96 -5.26 -9.36
CA GLN A 393 -6.55 -5.63 -9.56
C GLN A 393 -6.20 -5.89 -11.02
N PHE A 394 -7.07 -6.53 -11.80
CA PHE A 394 -6.86 -6.73 -13.23
C PHE A 394 -6.85 -5.39 -13.96
N LEU A 395 -7.74 -4.45 -13.63
CA LEU A 395 -7.72 -3.11 -14.17
C LEU A 395 -6.46 -2.33 -13.73
N LEU A 396 -6.06 -2.41 -12.46
CA LEU A 396 -4.81 -1.80 -11.96
C LEU A 396 -3.56 -2.36 -12.66
N ASN A 397 -3.49 -3.68 -12.84
CA ASN A 397 -2.35 -4.35 -13.44
C ASN A 397 -2.35 -4.17 -14.97
N LEU A 398 -3.52 -4.15 -15.61
CA LEU A 398 -3.68 -3.85 -17.04
C LEU A 398 -3.35 -2.38 -17.35
N VAL A 399 -3.69 -1.44 -16.46
CA VAL A 399 -3.30 -0.02 -16.59
C VAL A 399 -1.80 0.14 -16.36
N ALA A 400 -1.23 -0.50 -15.33
CA ALA A 400 0.22 -0.46 -15.08
C ALA A 400 1.02 -1.08 -16.24
N VAL A 401 0.61 -2.26 -16.73
CA VAL A 401 1.24 -2.94 -17.88
C VAL A 401 0.99 -2.18 -19.18
N GLY A 402 -0.18 -1.57 -19.37
CA GLY A 402 -0.52 -0.74 -20.52
C GLY A 402 0.32 0.55 -20.60
N VAL A 403 0.57 1.21 -19.47
CA VAL A 403 1.46 2.37 -19.37
C VAL A 403 2.92 1.99 -19.67
N ILE A 404 3.38 0.82 -19.22
CA ILE A 404 4.74 0.34 -19.48
C ILE A 404 4.89 -0.11 -20.95
N LEU A 405 3.94 -0.87 -21.51
CA LEU A 405 4.02 -1.38 -22.88
C LEU A 405 3.71 -0.32 -23.95
N GLY A 406 2.83 0.65 -23.65
CA GLY A 406 2.53 1.79 -24.53
C GLY A 406 3.74 2.66 -24.84
N THR A 407 4.74 2.68 -23.94
CA THR A 407 6.01 3.41 -24.17
C THR A 407 6.98 2.69 -25.12
N SER A 408 6.77 1.39 -25.42
CA SER A 408 7.67 0.61 -26.28
C SER A 408 7.19 0.47 -27.74
N ARG A 409 5.90 0.69 -28.02
CA ARG A 409 5.31 0.44 -29.35
C ARG A 409 5.28 1.65 -30.30
N SER A 410 5.68 2.84 -29.86
CA SER A 410 5.63 4.06 -30.70
C SER A 410 6.84 4.25 -31.64
N ARG A 411 7.73 3.26 -31.78
CA ARG A 411 8.80 3.26 -32.79
C ARG A 411 8.73 2.02 -33.67
N CYS A 412 7.80 2.01 -34.62
CA CYS A 412 7.97 1.21 -35.83
C CYS A 412 7.55 2.07 -37.04
N PRO A 413 8.51 2.64 -37.80
CA PRO A 413 8.19 3.34 -39.03
C PRO A 413 7.81 2.30 -40.09
N THR A 414 6.57 2.36 -40.56
CA THR A 414 6.17 1.73 -41.82
C THR A 414 7.00 2.34 -42.95
N ARG A 415 7.96 1.57 -43.48
CA ARG A 415 8.61 1.85 -44.76
C ARG A 415 7.58 1.70 -45.88
N SER A 416 7.34 2.78 -46.60
CA SER A 416 7.10 2.74 -48.06
C SER A 416 8.41 3.10 -48.74
#